data_AF-A0AA36M507-F1
#
_entry.id   AF-A0AA36M507-F1
#
_cell.length_a   1.000
_cell.length_b   1.000
_cell.length_c   1.000
_cell.angle_alpha   90.00
_cell.angle_beta   90.00
_cell.angle_gamma   90.00
#
_symmetry.space_group_name_H-M   'P 1'
#
loop_
_entity.id
_entity.type
_entity.pdbx_description
1 polymer ?
#
loop_
_entity_poly.entity_id
_entity_poly.type
_entity_poly.pdbx_seq_one_letter_code
_entity_poly.pdbx_strand_id
1 'polypeptide(L)'
;MTTAITGALLNPPLQTNPVSKNLEEQPWYHGLRPRRDILCLLRTPGDWLVRSTDSRDIPEIIISIRVKGRRKEHSHLTLRYENHKWVLSAYRKKKAPQFDTVVDLVEYYTKHELPGHIVMKTPIYRPKWLIKHDVVKFDMLKDSIGAGHFCKVYRGTYEREKNVLIPVA
;
A
#
# COMPACT_ATOMS: atom_id res chain seq x y z
N MET A 1 7.29 -56.24 -21.49
CA MET A 1 7.17 -55.61 -20.15
C MET A 1 8.20 -54.49 -20.04
N THR A 2 7.83 -53.22 -20.27
CA THR A 2 8.54 -52.07 -19.64
C THR A 2 7.66 -50.83 -19.69
N THR A 3 7.76 -50.07 -18.61
CA THR A 3 6.78 -49.15 -18.02
C THR A 3 6.93 -47.71 -18.53
N ALA A 4 5.82 -46.97 -18.55
CA ALA A 4 5.76 -45.52 -18.74
C ALA A 4 6.25 -44.78 -17.48
N ILE A 5 7.01 -43.69 -17.61
CA ILE A 5 7.02 -42.60 -16.61
C ILE A 5 7.17 -41.25 -17.31
N THR A 6 6.05 -40.53 -17.38
CA THR A 6 5.92 -39.09 -17.64
C THR A 6 6.61 -38.29 -16.54
N GLY A 7 7.67 -37.56 -16.89
CA GLY A 7 8.31 -36.56 -16.03
C GLY A 7 7.72 -35.17 -16.28
N ALA A 8 6.75 -34.75 -15.46
CA ALA A 8 6.32 -33.36 -15.38
C ALA A 8 7.43 -32.53 -14.72
N LEU A 9 7.87 -31.46 -15.39
CA LEU A 9 8.79 -30.47 -14.85
C LEU A 9 8.09 -29.73 -13.70
N LEU A 10 8.39 -30.12 -12.46
CA LEU A 10 8.04 -29.36 -11.27
C LEU A 10 8.82 -28.05 -11.29
N ASN A 11 8.11 -26.93 -11.41
CA ASN A 11 8.68 -25.61 -11.16
C ASN A 11 9.27 -25.59 -9.74
N PRO A 12 10.48 -25.04 -9.53
CA PRO A 12 11.04 -24.93 -8.19
C PRO A 12 10.15 -24.02 -7.34
N PRO A 13 10.02 -24.31 -6.03
CA PRO A 13 9.23 -23.45 -5.14
C PRO A 13 9.79 -22.03 -5.16
N LEU A 14 8.91 -21.05 -5.36
CA LEU A 14 9.24 -19.63 -5.22
C LEU A 14 9.91 -19.43 -3.86
N GLN A 15 11.18 -19.03 -3.88
CA GLN A 15 11.91 -18.65 -2.67
C GLN A 15 11.15 -17.52 -1.97
N THR A 16 10.50 -17.83 -0.85
CA THR A 16 9.78 -16.85 -0.05
C THR A 16 10.80 -16.07 0.76
N ASN A 17 11.40 -15.04 0.15
CA ASN A 17 12.14 -14.03 0.90
C ASN A 17 11.23 -13.50 2.02
N PRO A 18 11.76 -13.30 3.25
CA PRO A 18 10.95 -12.75 4.33
C PRO A 18 10.38 -11.41 3.87
N VAL A 19 9.05 -11.28 3.97
CA VAL A 19 8.36 -10.04 3.62
C VAL A 19 8.93 -8.93 4.52
N SER A 20 9.51 -7.92 3.90
CA SER A 20 10.06 -6.76 4.62
C SER A 20 9.02 -6.20 5.59
N LYS A 21 9.44 -5.83 6.79
CA LYS A 21 8.57 -5.15 7.77
C LYS A 21 8.62 -3.63 7.62
N ASN A 22 9.30 -3.13 6.59
CA ASN A 22 9.30 -1.72 6.21
C ASN A 22 8.00 -1.37 5.47
N LEU A 23 7.27 -0.36 5.96
CA LEU A 23 6.01 0.10 5.38
C LEU A 23 6.19 0.65 3.96
N GLU A 24 7.25 1.41 3.70
CA GLU A 24 7.52 2.09 2.42
C GLU A 24 7.86 1.11 1.28
N GLU A 25 8.19 -0.13 1.64
CA GLU A 25 8.48 -1.24 0.72
C GLU A 25 7.22 -2.05 0.39
N GLN A 26 6.12 -1.86 1.11
CA GLN A 26 4.91 -2.64 0.90
C GLN A 26 4.19 -2.25 -0.40
N PRO A 27 3.82 -3.23 -1.25
CA PRO A 27 3.19 -2.93 -2.53
C PRO A 27 1.77 -2.34 -2.35
N TRP A 28 1.10 -2.62 -1.23
CA TRP A 28 -0.23 -2.09 -0.89
C TRP A 28 -0.18 -0.72 -0.19
N TYR A 29 1.00 -0.14 0.02
CA TYR A 29 1.17 1.19 0.61
C TYR A 29 1.35 2.26 -0.47
N HIS A 30 0.49 3.29 -0.43
CA HIS A 30 0.38 4.32 -1.47
C HIS A 30 1.00 5.66 -1.05
N GLY A 31 1.66 5.75 0.11
CA GLY A 31 2.22 7.02 0.60
C GLY A 31 1.17 8.10 0.80
N LEU A 32 1.52 9.36 0.53
CA LEU A 32 0.65 10.55 0.70
C LEU A 32 -0.42 10.72 -0.41
N ARG A 33 -0.89 9.64 -1.01
CA ARG A 33 -1.86 9.71 -2.12
C ARG A 33 -3.20 10.27 -1.62
N PRO A 34 -3.74 11.33 -2.25
CA PRO A 34 -4.97 11.98 -1.78
C PRO A 34 -6.16 11.03 -1.71
N ARG A 35 -7.09 11.31 -0.79
CA ARG A 35 -8.29 10.50 -0.59
C ARG A 35 -9.07 10.34 -1.91
N ARG A 36 -9.26 11.40 -2.68
CA ARG A 36 -10.02 11.35 -3.95
C ARG A 36 -9.43 10.33 -4.93
N ASP A 37 -8.11 10.29 -5.06
CA ASP A 37 -7.42 9.47 -6.06
C ASP A 37 -7.41 7.99 -5.72
N ILE A 38 -7.41 7.64 -4.43
CA ILE A 38 -7.45 6.24 -3.99
C ILE A 38 -8.85 5.63 -4.12
N LEU A 39 -9.92 6.43 -3.99
CA LEU A 39 -11.29 5.91 -4.07
C LEU A 39 -11.58 5.30 -5.45
N CYS A 40 -11.04 5.89 -6.52
CA CYS A 40 -11.16 5.37 -7.88
C CYS A 40 -10.46 4.02 -8.08
N LEU A 41 -9.52 3.64 -7.20
CA LEU A 41 -8.83 2.35 -7.26
C LEU A 41 -9.60 1.24 -6.55
N LEU A 42 -10.44 1.57 -5.56
CA LEU A 42 -11.22 0.60 -4.79
C LEU A 42 -12.52 0.31 -5.55
N ARG A 43 -12.55 -0.75 -6.36
CA ARG A 43 -13.65 -1.04 -7.30
C ARG A 43 -14.65 -2.03 -6.73
N THR A 44 -14.17 -3.06 -6.04
CA THR A 44 -14.99 -4.14 -5.50
C THR A 44 -15.03 -4.13 -3.97
N PRO A 45 -16.14 -4.56 -3.33
CA PRO A 45 -16.18 -4.67 -1.89
C PRO A 45 -15.11 -5.63 -1.35
N GLY A 46 -14.27 -5.12 -0.46
CA GLY A 46 -13.10 -5.80 0.07
C GLY A 46 -11.78 -5.38 -0.58
N ASP A 47 -11.80 -4.56 -1.64
CA ASP A 47 -10.60 -3.88 -2.15
C ASP A 47 -10.07 -2.93 -1.08
N TRP A 48 -8.78 -3.00 -0.81
CA TRP A 48 -8.15 -2.20 0.24
C TRP A 48 -6.73 -1.76 -0.10
N LEU A 49 -6.29 -0.68 0.51
CA LEU A 49 -4.90 -0.21 0.49
C LEU A 49 -4.60 0.59 1.76
N VAL A 50 -3.32 0.85 2.00
CA VAL A 50 -2.87 1.75 3.07
C VAL A 50 -2.27 3.00 2.47
N ARG A 51 -2.54 4.14 3.10
CA ARG A 51 -1.96 5.43 2.73
C ARG A 51 -1.62 6.22 3.98
N SER A 52 -0.80 7.23 3.80
CA SER A 52 -0.55 8.26 4.80
C SER A 52 -1.33 9.52 4.45
N THR A 53 -1.65 10.32 5.46
CA THR A 53 -2.22 11.65 5.29
C THR A 53 -1.51 12.58 6.24
N ASP A 54 -1.36 13.82 5.81
CA ASP A 54 -0.92 14.90 6.68
C ASP A 54 -2.15 15.72 7.04
N SER A 55 -2.79 15.36 8.16
CA SER A 55 -4.02 16.01 8.60
C SER A 55 -3.74 16.69 9.93
N ARG A 56 -3.73 18.03 9.94
CA ARG A 56 -3.41 18.86 11.12
C ARG A 56 -1.94 18.70 11.56
N ASP A 57 -1.02 18.63 10.59
CA ASP A 57 0.43 18.50 10.81
C ASP A 57 0.85 17.23 11.58
N ILE A 58 -0.04 16.24 11.64
CA ILE A 58 0.20 14.93 12.26
C ILE A 58 0.11 13.88 11.16
N PRO A 59 1.21 13.14 10.90
CA PRO A 59 1.18 12.04 9.94
C PRO A 59 0.30 10.92 10.48
N GLU A 60 -0.81 10.65 9.79
CA GLU A 60 -1.73 9.57 10.12
C GLU A 60 -1.66 8.47 9.04
N ILE A 61 -1.55 7.22 9.47
CA ILE A 61 -1.63 6.05 8.59
C ILE A 61 -3.07 5.55 8.57
N ILE A 62 -3.61 5.29 7.38
CA ILE A 62 -5.01 4.98 7.17
C ILE A 62 -5.16 3.75 6.28
N ILE A 63 -5.89 2.74 6.77
CA ILE A 63 -6.43 1.66 5.94
C ILE A 63 -7.69 2.19 5.25
N SER A 64 -7.69 2.20 3.92
CA SER A 64 -8.85 2.57 3.11
C SER A 64 -9.39 1.34 2.41
N ILE A 65 -10.68 1.08 2.55
CA ILE A 65 -11.32 -0.16 2.06
C ILE A 65 -12.71 0.14 1.49
N ARG A 66 -13.05 -0.50 0.36
CA ARG A 66 -14.42 -0.48 -0.16
C ARG A 66 -15.29 -1.47 0.60
N VAL A 67 -16.42 -1.00 1.09
CA VAL A 67 -17.36 -1.79 1.89
C VAL A 67 -18.66 -2.01 1.13
N LYS A 68 -19.37 -3.08 1.45
CA LYS A 68 -20.71 -3.34 0.91
C LYS A 68 -21.72 -2.51 1.71
N GLY A 69 -22.30 -1.47 1.13
CA GLY A 69 -23.30 -0.66 1.82
C GLY A 69 -24.06 0.29 0.90
N ARG A 70 -25.35 0.51 1.19
CA ARG A 70 -26.19 1.48 0.45
C ARG A 70 -25.93 2.93 0.81
N ARG A 71 -25.34 3.21 1.99
CA ARG A 71 -25.12 4.57 2.53
C ARG A 71 -23.64 5.00 2.54
N LYS A 72 -22.72 4.04 2.58
CA LYS A 72 -21.28 4.28 2.67
C LYS A 72 -20.58 3.24 1.81
N GLU A 73 -19.86 3.70 0.80
CA GLU A 73 -19.14 2.82 -0.13
C GLU A 73 -17.70 2.54 0.34
N HIS A 74 -17.14 3.41 1.19
CA HIS A 74 -15.73 3.32 1.60
C HIS A 74 -15.58 3.55 3.10
N SER A 75 -14.74 2.77 3.76
CA SER A 75 -14.31 2.99 5.14
C SER A 75 -12.85 3.41 5.20
N HIS A 76 -12.53 4.30 6.13
CA HIS A 76 -11.17 4.78 6.38
C HIS A 76 -10.89 4.61 7.87
N LEU A 77 -9.92 3.78 8.19
CA LEU A 77 -9.59 3.40 9.56
C LEU A 77 -8.18 3.89 9.87
N THR A 78 -8.07 4.85 10.78
CA THR A 78 -6.79 5.40 11.21
C THR A 78 -6.07 4.42 12.13
N LEU A 79 -4.76 4.28 11.94
CA LEU A 79 -3.85 3.60 12.86
C LEU A 79 -3.28 4.63 13.83
N ARG A 80 -3.13 4.25 15.10
CA ARG A 80 -2.45 5.06 16.11
C ARG A 80 -1.25 4.30 16.64
N TYR A 81 -0.24 5.05 17.04
CA TYR A 81 0.92 4.52 17.73
C TYR A 81 0.82 4.90 19.20
N GLU A 82 0.56 3.91 20.06
CA GLU A 82 0.30 4.10 21.48
C GLU A 82 1.09 3.04 22.26
N ASN A 83 1.73 3.41 23.37
CA ASN A 83 2.50 2.49 24.21
C ASN A 83 3.53 1.65 23.43
N HIS A 84 4.23 2.27 22.48
CA HIS A 84 5.21 1.62 21.60
C HIS A 84 4.64 0.50 20.70
N LYS A 85 3.32 0.51 20.46
CA LYS A 85 2.63 -0.45 19.60
C LYS A 85 1.67 0.25 18.67
N TRP A 86 1.51 -0.32 17.48
CA TRP A 86 0.49 0.06 16.52
C TRP A 86 -0.86 -0.55 16.88
N VAL A 87 -1.90 0.26 16.83
CA VAL A 87 -3.29 -0.14 17.11
C VAL A 87 -4.27 0.48 16.12
N LEU A 88 -5.41 -0.18 15.92
CA LEU A 88 -6.51 0.37 15.13
C LEU A 88 -7.34 1.33 15.99
N SER A 89 -7.45 2.58 15.56
CA SER A 89 -8.08 3.68 16.32
C SER A 89 -9.54 3.45 16.75
N ALA A 90 -10.25 2.60 16.00
CA ALA A 90 -11.67 2.32 16.16
C ALA A 90 -11.99 1.59 17.49
N TYR A 91 -11.02 0.92 18.12
CA TYR A 91 -11.20 0.28 19.42
C TYR A 91 -10.99 1.30 20.55
N ARG A 92 -12.04 2.05 20.93
CA ARG A 92 -11.95 3.05 22.02
C ARG A 92 -12.18 2.47 23.43
N LYS A 93 -12.69 1.23 23.57
CA LYS A 93 -13.15 0.66 24.86
C LYS A 93 -12.84 -0.84 25.10
N LYS A 94 -12.23 -1.54 24.14
CA LYS A 94 -11.86 -2.96 24.25
C LYS A 94 -10.34 -3.10 24.13
N LYS A 95 -9.75 -4.17 24.67
CA LYS A 95 -8.37 -4.55 24.36
C LYS A 95 -8.26 -4.73 22.84
N ALA A 96 -7.66 -3.76 22.17
CA ALA A 96 -7.33 -3.86 20.75
C ALA A 96 -6.09 -4.75 20.59
N PRO A 97 -6.01 -5.58 19.54
CA PRO A 97 -4.76 -6.19 19.14
C PRO A 97 -3.68 -5.10 18.95
N GLN A 98 -2.48 -5.37 19.45
CA GLN A 98 -1.33 -4.46 19.44
C GLN A 98 -0.19 -5.09 18.65
N PHE A 99 0.54 -4.28 17.88
CA PHE A 99 1.54 -4.78 16.93
C PHE A 99 2.83 -3.97 16.98
N ASP A 100 3.96 -4.60 16.69
CA ASP A 100 5.27 -3.92 16.62
C ASP A 100 5.39 -3.05 15.36
N THR A 101 4.84 -3.51 14.24
CA THR A 101 4.86 -2.77 12.98
C THR A 101 3.47 -2.62 12.38
N VAL A 102 3.31 -1.62 11.51
CA VAL A 102 2.10 -1.47 10.68
C VAL A 102 1.89 -2.69 9.79
N VAL A 103 2.97 -3.31 9.33
CA VAL A 103 2.92 -4.50 8.47
C VAL A 103 2.30 -5.67 9.23
N ASP A 104 2.71 -5.90 10.49
CA ASP A 104 2.12 -6.94 11.34
C ASP A 104 0.63 -6.69 11.61
N LEU A 105 0.26 -5.43 11.86
CA LEU A 105 -1.14 -5.03 12.04
C LEU A 105 -1.97 -5.35 10.79
N VAL A 106 -1.46 -4.98 9.61
CA VAL A 106 -2.15 -5.22 8.33
C VAL A 106 -2.25 -6.72 8.06
N GLU A 107 -1.17 -7.48 8.21
CA GLU A 107 -1.15 -8.93 8.07
C GLU A 107 -2.19 -9.62 8.97
N TYR A 108 -2.33 -9.16 10.22
CA TYR A 108 -3.36 -9.66 11.12
C TYR A 108 -4.77 -9.44 10.57
N TYR A 109 -5.11 -8.23 10.12
CA TYR A 109 -6.45 -7.91 9.60
C TYR A 109 -6.70 -8.39 8.16
N THR A 110 -5.70 -8.93 7.45
CA THR A 110 -5.97 -9.74 6.25
C THR A 110 -6.61 -11.08 6.58
N LYS A 111 -6.43 -11.56 7.82
CA LYS A 111 -6.94 -12.85 8.31
C LYS A 111 -8.12 -12.71 9.29
N HIS A 112 -8.37 -11.50 9.77
CA HIS A 112 -9.38 -11.20 10.79
C HIS A 112 -10.26 -10.03 10.36
N GLU A 113 -11.50 -10.00 10.84
CA GLU A 113 -12.40 -8.89 10.53
C GLU A 113 -11.93 -7.59 11.19
N LEU A 114 -11.97 -6.51 10.42
CA LEU A 114 -11.93 -5.14 10.95
C LEU A 114 -13.27 -4.82 11.64
N PRO A 115 -13.31 -3.82 12.55
CA PRO A 115 -14.53 -3.34 13.19
C PRO A 115 -15.67 -3.09 12.21
N GLY A 116 -16.86 -3.55 12.58
CA GLY A 116 -18.05 -3.45 11.72
C GLY A 116 -18.16 -4.57 10.68
N HIS A 117 -17.56 -5.74 10.93
CA HIS A 117 -17.60 -6.92 10.06
C HIS A 117 -17.04 -6.65 8.66
N ILE A 118 -16.00 -5.82 8.60
CA ILE A 118 -15.34 -5.46 7.35
C ILE A 118 -14.21 -6.46 7.10
N VAL A 119 -14.17 -7.06 5.91
CA VAL A 119 -13.16 -8.05 5.51
C VAL A 119 -12.27 -7.49 4.42
N MET A 120 -10.95 -7.49 4.65
CA MET A 120 -9.93 -7.16 3.66
C MET A 120 -9.74 -8.35 2.72
N LYS A 121 -10.13 -8.20 1.45
CA LYS A 121 -10.08 -9.30 0.46
C LYS A 121 -8.93 -9.13 -0.51
N THR A 122 -8.93 -8.00 -1.23
CA THR A 122 -8.01 -7.77 -2.34
C THR A 122 -7.14 -6.56 -2.05
N PRO A 123 -5.82 -6.73 -1.83
CA PRO A 123 -4.93 -5.59 -1.74
C PRO A 123 -4.80 -4.91 -3.11
N ILE A 124 -4.90 -3.59 -3.11
CA ILE A 124 -4.65 -2.77 -4.29
C ILE A 124 -3.20 -2.31 -4.27
N TYR A 125 -2.41 -2.86 -5.18
CA TYR A 125 -0.99 -2.51 -5.27
C TYR A 125 -0.76 -1.18 -5.96
N ARG A 126 0.24 -0.47 -5.47
CA ARG A 126 0.77 0.76 -6.05
C ARG A 126 1.17 0.47 -7.50
N PRO A 127 0.64 1.24 -8.48
CA PRO A 127 1.03 1.06 -9.86
C PRO A 127 2.52 1.35 -10.06
N LYS A 128 3.19 0.57 -10.92
CA LYS A 128 4.63 0.73 -11.21
C LYS A 128 4.97 2.08 -11.84
N TRP A 129 4.00 2.75 -12.48
CA TRP A 129 4.19 4.10 -13.01
C TRP A 129 4.23 5.18 -11.93
N LEU A 130 3.82 4.89 -10.69
CA LEU A 130 3.94 5.82 -9.58
C LEU A 130 5.38 5.75 -9.03
N ILE A 131 6.27 6.52 -9.65
CA ILE A 131 7.70 6.58 -9.34
C ILE A 131 7.91 6.99 -7.88
N LYS A 132 8.81 6.29 -7.16
CA LYS A 132 9.19 6.65 -5.78
C LYS A 132 10.20 7.79 -5.80
N HIS A 133 10.24 8.59 -4.73
CA HIS A 133 11.13 9.75 -4.69
C HIS A 133 12.62 9.34 -4.61
N ASP A 134 12.92 8.27 -3.88
CA ASP A 134 14.27 7.70 -3.70
C ASP A 134 14.96 7.26 -5.00
N VAL A 135 14.20 6.90 -6.03
CA VAL A 135 14.73 6.48 -7.34
C VAL A 135 14.88 7.63 -8.35
N VAL A 136 14.50 8.86 -7.99
CA VAL A 136 14.68 10.05 -8.83
C VAL A 136 15.86 10.84 -8.32
N LYS A 137 16.87 11.03 -9.18
CA LYS A 137 18.09 11.77 -8.85
C LYS A 137 18.10 13.13 -9.56
N PHE A 138 18.24 14.20 -8.80
CA PHE A 138 18.40 15.58 -9.27
C PHE A 138 19.02 16.46 -8.18
N ASP A 139 19.63 17.57 -8.57
CA ASP A 139 20.17 18.59 -7.67
C ASP A 139 19.21 19.78 -7.60
N MET A 140 18.72 20.10 -6.39
CA MET A 140 17.76 21.19 -6.16
C MET A 140 18.30 22.60 -6.49
N LEU A 141 19.61 22.78 -6.59
CA LEU A 141 20.24 24.06 -6.93
C LEU A 141 20.61 24.13 -8.41
N LYS A 142 21.17 23.04 -8.96
CA LYS A 142 21.76 23.03 -10.30
C LYS A 142 20.79 22.62 -11.41
N ASP A 143 19.82 21.77 -11.11
CA ASP A 143 18.93 21.22 -12.13
C ASP A 143 17.59 21.96 -12.25
N SER A 144 17.44 23.13 -11.62
CA SER A 144 16.25 23.97 -11.78
C SER A 144 16.14 24.43 -13.24
N ILE A 145 15.06 24.03 -13.92
CA ILE A 145 14.78 24.42 -15.32
C ILE A 145 13.65 25.44 -15.43
N GLY A 146 12.97 25.76 -14.33
CA GLY A 146 11.96 26.81 -14.29
C GLY A 146 11.01 26.69 -13.09
N ALA A 147 10.02 27.57 -13.06
CA ALA A 147 8.92 27.51 -12.09
C ALA A 147 7.60 27.82 -12.80
N GLY A 148 6.60 26.98 -12.55
CA GLY A 148 5.23 27.20 -12.98
C GLY A 148 4.34 27.68 -11.83
N HIS A 149 3.05 27.75 -12.08
CA HIS A 149 2.06 28.21 -11.10
C HIS A 149 1.97 27.33 -9.85
N PHE A 150 2.19 26.01 -9.99
CA PHE A 150 2.03 25.04 -8.91
C PHE A 150 3.34 24.52 -8.32
N CYS A 151 4.43 24.56 -9.08
CA CYS A 151 5.68 23.91 -8.68
C CYS A 151 6.91 24.50 -9.37
N LYS A 152 8.07 24.24 -8.76
CA LYS A 152 9.37 24.35 -9.44
C LYS A 152 9.62 23.10 -10.27
N VAL A 153 10.25 23.28 -11.41
CA VAL A 153 10.54 22.20 -12.36
C VAL A 153 12.04 21.95 -12.36
N TYR A 154 12.43 20.69 -12.18
CA TYR A 154 13.82 20.26 -12.19
C TYR A 154 14.06 19.22 -13.28
N ARG A 155 15.24 19.25 -13.89
CA ARG A 155 15.74 18.14 -14.69
C ARG A 155 16.24 17.04 -13.75
N GLY A 156 15.99 15.78 -14.09
CA GLY A 156 16.46 14.66 -13.27
C GLY A 156 16.59 13.38 -14.08
N THR A 157 17.15 12.37 -13.44
CA THR A 157 17.29 11.02 -13.99
C THR A 157 16.51 10.04 -13.14
N TYR A 158 15.86 9.07 -13.77
CA TYR A 158 15.25 7.92 -13.10
C TYR A 158 15.67 6.65 -13.84
N GLU A 159 15.97 5.60 -13.09
CA GLU A 159 16.28 4.29 -13.65
C GLU A 159 15.06 3.38 -13.51
N ARG A 160 14.57 2.86 -14.64
CA ARG A 160 13.44 1.92 -14.66
C ARG A 160 13.96 0.50 -14.55
N GLU A 161 13.26 -0.35 -13.81
CA GLU A 161 13.46 -1.80 -13.90
C GLU A 161 13.35 -2.29 -15.34
N LYS A 162 14.30 -3.14 -15.75
CA LYS A 162 14.30 -3.78 -17.07
C LYS A 162 13.03 -4.63 -17.20
N ASN A 163 12.37 -4.60 -18.37
CA ASN A 163 11.16 -5.37 -18.72
C ASN A 163 9.84 -4.95 -18.02
N VAL A 164 9.72 -3.74 -17.50
CA VAL A 164 8.42 -3.25 -17.00
C VAL A 164 7.51 -2.81 -18.16
N LEU A 165 6.49 -3.63 -18.45
CA LEU A 165 5.37 -3.26 -19.32
C LEU A 165 4.41 -2.33 -18.56
N ILE A 166 4.15 -1.15 -19.12
CA ILE A 166 3.16 -0.20 -18.58
C ILE A 166 1.94 -0.27 -19.51
N PRO A 167 0.79 -0.78 -19.05
CA PRO A 167 -0.41 -0.77 -19.86
C PRO A 167 -0.84 0.68 -20.12
N VAL A 168 -1.06 1.01 -21.40
CA VAL A 168 -1.62 2.30 -21.83
C VAL A 168 -3.12 2.08 -22.06
N ALA A 169 -3.94 2.98 -21.54
CA ALA A 169 -5.40 2.97 -21.68
C ALA A 169 -5.85 3.71 -22.94
#